data_AF-A0A8K0MWS1-F1
#
_entry.id   AF-A0A8K0MWS1-F1
#
_cell.length_a   1.000
_cell.length_b   1.000
_cell.length_c   1.000
_cell.angle_alpha   90.00
_cell.angle_beta   90.00
_cell.angle_gamma   90.00
#
_symmetry.space_group_name_H-M   'P 1'
#
loop_
_entity.id
_entity.type
_entity.pdbx_description
1 polymer ?
#
loop_
_entity_poly.entity_id
_entity_poly.type
_entity_poly.pdbx_seq_one_letter_code
_entity_poly.pdbx_strand_id
1 'polypeptide(L)'
;MERTRLAIFFLFSISLLSLSKAKDEATNTAVYIVLVEKPEGIQLEAFYLKTLSAVLGSTEAAKNALIDSYKFATYGFAARLTQKQAFEISSKLSFL
;
A
#
# COMPACT_ATOMS: atom_id res chain seq x y z
N MET A 1 -24.25 -0.05 -38.27
CA MET A 1 -24.23 -0.76 -36.99
C MET A 1 -22.97 -0.33 -36.28
N GLU A 2 -23.10 0.76 -35.53
CA GLU A 2 -22.02 1.54 -34.90
C GLU A 2 -21.32 0.68 -33.83
N ARG A 3 -20.00 0.54 -33.96
CA ARG A 3 -19.15 -0.11 -32.96
C ARG A 3 -19.18 0.74 -31.70
N THR A 4 -19.95 0.31 -30.71
CA THR A 4 -20.06 0.94 -29.41
C THR A 4 -18.66 1.14 -28.82
N ARG A 5 -18.22 2.41 -28.86
CA ARG A 5 -17.05 2.90 -28.15
C ARG A 5 -17.26 2.57 -26.67
N LEU A 6 -16.53 1.59 -26.17
CA LEU A 6 -16.47 1.25 -24.75
C LEU A 6 -15.79 2.43 -24.04
N ALA A 7 -16.58 3.47 -23.73
CA ALA A 7 -16.18 4.56 -22.87
C ALA A 7 -15.95 3.94 -21.49
N ILE A 8 -14.69 3.70 -21.15
CA ILE A 8 -14.27 3.47 -19.77
C ILE A 8 -14.57 4.78 -19.05
N PHE A 9 -15.76 4.84 -18.44
CA PHE A 9 -16.13 5.87 -17.48
C PHE A 9 -15.27 5.65 -16.24
N PHE A 10 -14.01 6.09 -16.27
CA PHE A 10 -13.20 6.27 -15.08
C PHE A 10 -13.78 7.48 -14.33
N LEU A 11 -14.95 7.28 -13.71
CA LEU A 11 -15.53 8.22 -12.75
C LEU A 11 -14.68 8.20 -11.48
N PHE A 12 -13.47 8.73 -11.56
CA PHE A 12 -12.73 9.17 -10.39
C PHE A 12 -13.40 10.47 -9.94
N SER A 13 -14.57 10.35 -9.31
CA SER A 13 -15.20 11.46 -8.61
C SER A 13 -14.25 11.88 -7.49
N ILE A 14 -13.39 12.86 -7.78
CA ILE A 14 -12.57 13.57 -6.79
C ILE A 14 -13.54 14.38 -5.95
N SER A 15 -14.11 13.75 -4.93
CA SER A 15 -14.79 14.43 -3.85
C SER A 15 -14.23 13.88 -2.57
N LEU A 16 -13.16 14.51 -2.06
CA LEU A 16 -12.83 14.50 -0.64
C LEU A 16 -11.91 15.70 -0.33
N LEU A 17 -12.45 16.92 -0.39
CA LEU A 17 -11.94 18.00 0.45
C LEU A 17 -12.37 17.68 1.88
N SER A 18 -11.47 17.07 2.64
CA SER A 18 -11.56 17.02 4.10
C SER A 18 -10.26 17.56 4.67
N LEU A 19 -10.21 18.88 4.82
CA LEU A 19 -9.23 19.51 5.69
C LEU A 19 -9.63 19.18 7.13
N SER A 20 -9.09 18.09 7.65
CA SER A 20 -9.25 17.71 9.05
C SER A 20 -7.95 17.98 9.79
N LYS A 21 -8.05 18.96 10.71
CA LYS A 21 -7.19 19.29 11.87
C LYS A 21 -5.88 18.50 12.02
N ALA A 22 -4.79 19.26 12.17
CA ALA A 22 -3.56 18.80 12.82
C ALA A 22 -3.90 18.10 14.14
N LYS A 23 -3.87 16.77 14.12
CA LYS A 23 -3.99 15.88 15.27
C LYS A 23 -2.85 14.90 15.12
N ASP A 24 -1.88 15.02 16.03
CA ASP A 24 -0.65 14.24 16.17
C ASP A 24 -0.29 13.32 14.99
N GLU A 25 0.74 13.71 14.23
CA GLU A 25 1.34 12.94 13.13
C GLU A 25 1.67 11.48 13.51
N ALA A 26 1.81 11.19 14.80
CA ALA A 26 2.07 9.84 15.31
C ALA A 26 0.86 8.89 15.22
N THR A 27 -0.37 9.38 15.08
CA THR A 27 -1.60 8.54 15.14
C THR A 27 -2.46 8.54 13.88
N ASN A 28 -2.20 9.44 12.92
CA ASN A 28 -2.98 9.49 11.70
C ASN A 28 -2.46 8.44 10.70
N THR A 29 -3.34 7.52 10.28
CA THR A 29 -3.00 6.48 9.29
C THR A 29 -3.68 6.77 7.95
N ALA A 30 -2.95 6.53 6.87
CA ALA A 30 -3.46 6.62 5.50
C ALA A 30 -3.20 5.30 4.76
N VAL A 31 -3.83 5.13 3.61
CA VAL A 31 -3.52 4.00 2.72
C VAL A 31 -2.30 4.37 1.88
N TYR A 32 -1.24 3.58 2.01
CA TYR A 32 -0.04 3.70 1.19
C TYR A 32 0.07 2.50 0.26
N ILE A 33 0.53 2.76 -0.96
CA ILE A 33 0.91 1.72 -1.91
C ILE A 33 2.43 1.62 -1.89
N VAL A 34 2.93 0.45 -1.49
CA VAL A 34 4.34 0.12 -1.49
C VAL A 34 4.62 -0.70 -2.75
N LEU A 35 5.49 -0.20 -3.60
CA LEU A 35 5.96 -0.90 -4.79
C LEU A 35 7.35 -1.46 -4.53
N VAL A 36 7.58 -2.68 -5.00
CA VAL A 36 8.87 -3.35 -4.91
C VAL A 36 9.27 -3.90 -6.27
N GLU A 37 10.56 -4.07 -6.48
CA GLU A 37 11.04 -4.93 -7.56
C GLU A 37 10.59 -6.36 -7.30
N LYS A 38 10.46 -7.17 -8.35
CA LYS A 38 10.06 -8.56 -8.21
C LYS A 38 11.18 -9.35 -7.49
N PRO A 39 10.97 -9.84 -6.26
CA PRO A 39 11.95 -10.71 -5.64
C PRO A 39 12.01 -12.06 -6.38
N GLU A 40 13.21 -12.55 -6.67
CA GLU A 40 13.43 -13.83 -7.32
C GLU A 40 13.37 -14.98 -6.30
N GLY A 41 12.69 -16.08 -6.65
CA GLY A 41 12.69 -17.30 -5.85
C GLY A 41 11.97 -17.21 -4.49
N ILE A 42 11.27 -16.11 -4.19
CA ILE A 42 10.58 -15.88 -2.92
C ILE A 42 9.06 -15.80 -3.14
N GLN A 43 8.29 -16.38 -2.21
CA GLN A 43 6.84 -16.20 -2.18
C GLN A 43 6.48 -14.76 -1.79
N LEU A 44 5.84 -14.04 -2.71
CA LEU A 44 5.53 -12.61 -2.59
C LEU A 44 4.75 -12.26 -1.33
N GLU A 45 3.64 -12.94 -1.03
CA GLU A 45 2.86 -12.66 0.18
C GLU A 45 3.68 -12.79 1.46
N ALA A 46 4.52 -13.83 1.57
CA ALA A 46 5.36 -14.03 2.74
C ALA A 46 6.39 -12.90 2.90
N PHE A 47 6.96 -12.44 1.79
CA PHE A 47 7.86 -11.28 1.77
C PHE A 47 7.14 -9.99 2.19
N TYR A 48 5.93 -9.73 1.68
CA TYR A 48 5.15 -8.54 2.01
C TYR A 48 4.78 -8.51 3.50
N LEU A 49 4.24 -9.62 4.02
CA LEU A 49 3.92 -9.73 5.44
C LEU A 49 5.16 -9.59 6.32
N LYS A 50 6.29 -10.20 5.96
CA LYS A 50 7.54 -10.04 6.70
C LYS A 50 8.00 -8.58 6.75
N THR A 51 7.90 -7.87 5.61
CA THR A 51 8.25 -6.45 5.50
C THR A 51 7.38 -5.59 6.41
N LEU A 52 6.07 -5.81 6.39
CA LEU A 52 5.11 -5.13 7.26
C LEU A 52 5.35 -5.46 8.73
N SER A 53 5.53 -6.74 9.08
CA SER A 53 5.78 -7.19 10.47
C SER A 53 7.03 -6.56 11.06
N ALA A 54 8.08 -6.35 10.25
CA ALA A 54 9.33 -5.74 10.71
C ALA A 54 9.18 -4.28 11.16
N VAL A 55 8.09 -3.60 10.78
CA VAL A 55 7.78 -2.21 11.16
C VAL A 55 6.59 -2.15 12.13
N LEU A 56 5.60 -3.03 11.96
CA LEU A 56 4.38 -3.08 12.78
C LEU A 56 4.53 -3.94 14.04
N GLY A 57 5.62 -4.68 14.18
CA GLY A 57 5.97 -5.45 15.38
C GLY A 57 5.38 -6.86 15.46
N SER A 58 4.42 -7.23 14.60
CA SER A 58 3.91 -8.60 14.53
C SER A 58 3.25 -8.94 13.18
N THR A 59 3.11 -10.24 12.92
CA THR A 59 2.41 -10.75 11.73
C THR A 59 0.91 -10.46 11.79
N GLU A 60 0.31 -10.47 12.97
CA GLU A 60 -1.09 -10.13 13.19
C GLU A 60 -1.32 -8.65 12.85
N ALA A 61 -0.45 -7.75 13.32
CA ALA A 61 -0.52 -6.34 12.99
C ALA A 61 -0.32 -6.10 11.49
N ALA A 62 0.60 -6.82 10.84
CA ALA A 62 0.80 -6.78 9.40
C ALA A 62 -0.45 -7.19 8.62
N LYS A 63 -1.08 -8.32 9.00
CA LYS A 63 -2.32 -8.80 8.36
C LYS A 63 -3.47 -7.80 8.54
N ASN A 64 -3.59 -7.18 9.71
CA ASN A 64 -4.63 -6.18 9.97
C ASN A 64 -4.41 -4.87 9.20
N ALA A 65 -3.16 -4.50 8.93
CA ALA A 65 -2.81 -3.31 8.17
C ALA A 65 -2.89 -3.53 6.65
N LEU A 66 -2.68 -4.77 6.18
CA LEU A 66 -2.70 -5.12 4.76
C LEU A 66 -4.11 -5.01 4.18
N ILE A 67 -4.24 -4.24 3.11
CA ILE A 67 -5.50 -4.03 2.39
C ILE A 67 -5.53 -4.90 1.13
N ASP A 68 -4.42 -4.92 0.38
CA ASP A 68 -4.32 -5.70 -0.86
C ASP A 68 -2.86 -6.07 -1.17
N SER A 69 -2.66 -7.11 -1.99
CA SER A 69 -1.35 -7.61 -2.43
C SER A 69 -1.28 -7.74 -3.95
N TYR A 70 -0.33 -7.06 -4.57
CA TYR A 70 -0.11 -7.03 -6.01
C TYR A 70 0.99 -8.03 -6.41
N LYS A 71 0.68 -8.88 -7.41
CA LYS A 71 1.53 -10.04 -7.78
C LYS A 71 1.74 -10.22 -9.29
N PHE A 72 1.16 -9.35 -10.11
CA PHE A 72 1.07 -9.55 -11.56
C PHE A 72 1.66 -8.37 -12.33
N ALA A 73 0.87 -7.34 -12.61
CA ALA A 73 1.31 -6.17 -13.37
C ALA A 73 2.30 -5.29 -12.59
N THR A 74 2.17 -5.28 -11.26
CA THR A 74 3.09 -4.65 -10.32
C THR A 74 3.30 -5.59 -9.13
N TYR A 75 4.45 -5.46 -8.49
CA TYR A 75 4.78 -6.17 -7.26
C TYR A 75 4.76 -5.17 -6.11
N GLY A 76 4.06 -5.51 -5.04
CA GLY A 76 3.83 -4.59 -3.94
C GLY A 76 2.57 -4.90 -3.17
N PHE A 77 2.17 -3.98 -2.30
CA PHE A 77 0.97 -4.09 -1.48
C PHE A 77 0.39 -2.72 -1.12
N ALA A 78 -0.90 -2.69 -0.84
CA ALA A 78 -1.54 -1.56 -0.19
C ALA A 78 -1.73 -1.85 1.30
N ALA A 79 -1.36 -0.91 2.16
CA ALA A 79 -1.52 -1.05 3.61
C ALA A 79 -1.89 0.27 4.28
N ARG A 80 -2.60 0.18 5.41
CA ARG A 80 -2.89 1.30 6.29
C ARG A 80 -1.72 1.54 7.24
N LEU A 81 -1.03 2.67 7.09
CA LEU A 81 0.20 2.99 7.81
C LEU A 81 0.19 4.43 8.31
N THR A 82 0.97 4.71 9.35
CA THR A 82 1.37 6.09 9.65
C THR A 82 2.46 6.55 8.67
N GLN A 83 2.65 7.86 8.54
CA GLN A 83 3.72 8.40 7.70
C GLN A 83 5.11 7.90 8.12
N LYS A 84 5.37 7.80 9.43
CA LYS A 84 6.61 7.25 9.98
C LYS A 84 6.82 5.80 9.56
N GLN A 85 5.80 4.96 9.65
CA GLN A 85 5.89 3.55 9.23
C GLN A 85 6.13 3.42 7.72
N ALA A 86 5.46 4.24 6.91
CA ALA A 86 5.70 4.26 5.46
C ALA A 86 7.15 4.67 5.13
N PHE A 87 7.70 5.66 5.83
CA PHE A 87 9.09 6.07 5.68
C PHE A 87 10.07 4.96 6.11
N GLU A 88 9.82 4.28 7.24
CA GLU A 88 10.64 3.16 7.69
C GLU A 88 10.62 1.99 6.70
N ILE A 89 9.46 1.68 6.11
CA ILE A 89 9.35 0.65 5.05
C ILE A 89 10.15 1.08 3.81
N SER A 90 9.98 2.32 3.34
CA SER A 90 10.72 2.84 2.20
C SER A 90 12.22 2.77 2.43
N SER A 91 12.69 3.17 3.62
CA SER A 91 14.10 3.09 3.99
C SER A 91 14.60 1.66 4.05
N LYS A 92 13.80 0.66 4.46
CA LYS A 92 14.24 -0.74 4.47
C LYS A 92 14.33 -1.34 3.07
N LEU A 93 13.41 -0.95 2.19
CA LEU A 93 13.35 -1.46 0.81
C LEU A 93 14.40 -0.83 -0.10
N SER A 94 14.83 0.41 0.15
CA SER A 94 15.88 1.05 -0.65
C SER A 94 17.28 0.46 -0.45
N PHE A 95 17.46 -0.45 0.51
CA PHE A 95 18.72 -1.16 0.77
C PHE A 95 18.66 -2.66 0.44
N LEU A 96 17.59 -3.10 -0.23
CA LEU A 96 17.46 -4.45 -0.80
C LEU A 96 17.69 -4.39 -2.31
#